data_AF-A0A7S3ZUC4-F1
#
_entry.id   AF-A0A7S3ZUC4-F1
#
_cell.length_a   1.000
_cell.length_b   1.000
_cell.length_c   1.000
_cell.angle_alpha   90.00
_cell.angle_beta   90.00
_cell.angle_gamma   90.00
#
_symmetry.space_group_name_H-M   'P 1'
#
loop_
_entity.id
_entity.type
_entity.pdbx_description
1 polymer ?
#
loop_
_entity_poly.entity_id
_entity_poly.type
_entity_poly.pdbx_seq_one_letter_code
_entity_poly.pdbx_strand_id
1 'polypeptide(L)'
;LQYLLVPARLEAALAELDTDRSGEVDLPEWEAAIESALKNKLEAKKKAREAAAAAAQREIAEFTAHFMEAAQRCFELIDKDDSGTLTKEEIVVAVKSDKEVIDFLKTCGEPNLVALTQPARLSKALDMLDTSKDGEMDMDEWMAAIKRGLAKRLDELADERERRERAAAAADEEFSAEFLNMARKVFDMIDADGGGTLSKAEIVDAVKNNDEVIKFLSNCGNENLQSLLVPSRLEHALNCLDTDSDGEITAPEWEAAIEQALKAKIEQRRAAREAQAAADRRELEAFKEQFLNAAREVFALIDADGNGSLTKTEIVDAVTHDKKVISFLGSCGEPNLQFLLQPKRLEKALKVLDTSQDGEIDADEWEAAIYRGLEKRTADLKAEQERRAKAAAAADEEFSAEFLSAARKVFEMIDVDNSGTLTKQEIITAVKENKEVKMFLANCGNENLQYLLVPSRLNHALSVLDKDGDDEIDANEWEDAIAKALQKKLEQRRAMREANAEAFRKEIEEFTANFLNAAREAFALIDKDDSGSLSKTEIVRAVREDRPVIDFLRNCGEENLQFLLQPKRLEKALKVLDTSQDG
;
A
#
# COMPACT_ATOMS: atom_id res chain seq x y z
N LEU A 1 32.13 10.60 19.59
CA LEU A 1 32.51 11.97 20.05
C LEU A 1 31.31 12.85 20.43
N GLN A 2 30.08 12.31 20.50
CA GLN A 2 28.86 13.01 20.91
C GLN A 2 28.26 12.44 22.22
N TYR A 3 29.03 11.63 22.96
CA TYR A 3 28.63 10.89 24.17
C TYR A 3 29.10 11.58 25.49
N LEU A 4 29.59 12.82 25.42
CA LEU A 4 30.38 13.46 26.49
C LEU A 4 29.90 14.89 26.80
N LEU A 5 28.65 15.07 27.24
CA LEU A 5 28.13 16.40 27.63
C LEU A 5 27.43 16.45 29.01
N VAL A 6 27.79 15.59 29.98
CA VAL A 6 27.43 15.79 31.41
C VAL A 6 28.57 15.30 32.32
N PRO A 7 29.15 16.11 33.23
CA PRO A 7 30.33 15.74 34.05
C PRO A 7 30.19 14.47 34.91
N ALA A 8 29.03 14.20 35.51
CA ALA A 8 28.82 13.04 36.39
C ALA A 8 28.71 11.70 35.64
N ARG A 9 28.08 11.71 34.45
CA ARG A 9 28.04 10.56 33.55
C ARG A 9 29.30 10.45 32.69
N LEU A 10 30.01 11.55 32.47
CA LEU A 10 31.39 11.55 32.01
C LEU A 10 32.22 10.73 32.98
N GLU A 11 32.18 11.00 34.29
CA GLU A 11 32.95 10.24 35.27
C GLU A 11 32.54 8.75 35.34
N ALA A 12 31.26 8.42 35.28
CA ALA A 12 30.81 7.03 35.29
C ALA A 12 31.17 6.27 34.00
N ALA A 13 30.96 6.88 32.83
CA ALA A 13 31.32 6.30 31.54
C ALA A 13 32.84 6.25 31.37
N LEU A 14 33.57 7.30 31.77
CA LEU A 14 35.03 7.32 31.80
C LEU A 14 35.55 6.25 32.77
N ALA A 15 34.91 5.99 33.91
CA ALA A 15 35.32 4.91 34.83
C ALA A 15 35.03 3.49 34.30
N GLU A 16 34.04 3.32 33.42
CA GLU A 16 33.82 2.07 32.67
C GLU A 16 34.77 1.90 31.49
N LEU A 17 35.18 3.01 30.86
CA LEU A 17 36.14 3.06 29.74
C LEU A 17 37.59 2.89 30.24
N ASP A 18 37.92 3.53 31.37
CA ASP A 18 39.19 3.50 32.10
C ASP A 18 39.33 2.16 32.84
N THR A 19 39.50 1.10 32.04
CA THR A 19 39.64 -0.27 32.52
C THR A 19 40.83 -0.46 33.46
N ASP A 20 41.88 0.36 33.33
CA ASP A 20 43.04 0.32 34.21
C ASP A 20 42.93 1.25 35.43
N ARG A 21 41.87 2.06 35.51
CA ARG A 21 41.56 3.01 36.58
C ARG A 21 42.65 4.05 36.78
N SER A 22 43.35 4.42 35.71
CA SER A 22 44.39 5.45 35.70
C SER A 22 43.84 6.87 35.86
N GLY A 23 42.54 7.06 35.64
CA GLY A 23 41.87 8.36 35.59
C GLY A 23 41.93 9.03 34.21
N GLU A 24 42.53 8.38 33.20
CA GLU A 24 42.60 8.86 31.81
C GLU A 24 42.19 7.74 30.86
N VAL A 25 41.23 7.98 29.96
CA VAL A 25 40.86 7.00 28.93
C VAL A 25 41.89 7.05 27.81
N ASP A 26 42.67 5.99 27.68
CA ASP A 26 43.67 5.88 26.63
C ASP A 26 43.07 5.43 25.29
N LEU A 27 43.87 5.51 24.23
CA LEU A 27 43.43 5.15 22.88
C LEU A 27 43.02 3.67 22.76
N PRO A 28 43.75 2.70 23.34
CA PRO A 28 43.31 1.32 23.48
C PRO A 28 41.96 1.13 24.18
N GLU A 29 41.71 1.84 25.27
CA GLU A 29 40.45 1.79 26.04
C GLU A 29 39.27 2.34 25.25
N TRP A 30 39.49 3.44 24.55
CA TRP A 30 38.52 4.01 23.63
C TRP A 30 38.21 3.08 22.44
N GLU A 31 39.22 2.46 21.85
CA GLU A 31 39.07 1.48 20.77
C GLU A 31 38.32 0.23 21.26
N ALA A 32 38.64 -0.29 22.45
CA ALA A 32 37.98 -1.45 23.05
C ALA A 32 36.49 -1.20 23.30
N ALA A 33 36.12 0.01 23.71
CA ALA A 33 34.73 0.39 23.93
C ALA A 33 33.93 0.50 22.63
N ILE A 34 34.53 1.08 21.58
CA ILE A 34 33.92 1.14 20.25
C ILE A 34 33.78 -0.27 19.68
N GLU A 35 34.78 -1.14 19.84
CA GLU A 35 34.72 -2.55 19.42
C GLU A 35 33.61 -3.31 20.16
N SER A 36 33.48 -3.10 21.47
CA SER A 36 32.41 -3.69 22.29
C SER A 36 31.02 -3.22 21.83
N ALA A 37 30.83 -1.92 21.63
CA ALA A 37 29.59 -1.35 21.14
C ALA A 37 29.24 -1.85 19.72
N LEU A 38 30.24 -1.93 18.83
CA LEU A 38 30.08 -2.46 17.48
C LEU A 38 29.70 -3.94 17.52
N LYS A 39 30.36 -4.74 18.36
CA LYS A 39 30.06 -6.16 18.56
C LYS A 39 28.64 -6.38 19.08
N ASN A 40 28.22 -5.61 20.09
CA ASN A 40 26.86 -5.68 20.63
C ASN A 40 25.81 -5.31 19.58
N LYS A 41 26.05 -4.26 18.78
CA LYS A 41 25.16 -3.85 17.69
C LYS A 41 25.09 -4.89 16.57
N LEU A 42 26.21 -5.51 16.22
CA LEU A 42 26.28 -6.60 15.25
C LEU A 42 25.56 -7.87 15.77
N GLU A 43 25.74 -8.22 17.04
CA GLU A 43 25.03 -9.36 17.67
C GLU A 43 23.51 -9.11 17.75
N ALA A 44 23.08 -7.90 18.09
CA ALA A 44 21.67 -7.52 18.08
C ALA A 44 21.07 -7.59 16.67
N LYS A 45 21.75 -7.03 15.65
CA LYS A 45 21.32 -7.15 14.24
C LYS A 45 21.26 -8.61 13.80
N LYS A 46 22.22 -9.44 14.22
CA LYS A 46 22.24 -10.88 13.92
C LYS A 46 21.06 -11.63 14.55
N LYS A 47 20.81 -11.45 15.86
CA LYS A 47 19.67 -12.07 16.57
C LYS A 47 18.33 -11.66 15.97
N ALA A 48 18.16 -10.38 15.62
CA ALA A 48 16.95 -9.89 14.98
C ALA A 48 16.73 -10.57 13.61
N ARG A 49 17.79 -10.71 12.80
CA ARG A 49 17.72 -11.40 11.50
C ARG A 49 17.41 -12.89 11.65
N GLU A 50 18.01 -13.55 12.63
CA GLU A 50 17.76 -14.98 12.92
C GLU A 50 16.32 -15.20 13.41
N ALA A 51 15.80 -14.34 14.28
CA ALA A 51 14.42 -14.41 14.76
C ALA A 51 13.41 -14.18 13.62
N ALA A 52 13.66 -13.19 12.76
CA ALA A 52 12.83 -12.94 11.57
C ALA A 52 12.86 -14.13 10.60
N ALA A 53 14.04 -14.69 10.33
CA ALA A 53 14.19 -15.86 9.46
C ALA A 53 13.47 -17.10 10.05
N ALA A 54 13.57 -17.33 11.36
CA ALA A 54 12.89 -18.44 12.02
C ALA A 54 11.35 -18.28 12.01
N ALA A 55 10.85 -17.06 12.21
CA ALA A 55 9.41 -16.77 12.11
C ALA A 55 8.91 -16.99 10.68
N ALA A 56 9.64 -16.51 9.67
CA ALA A 56 9.32 -16.71 8.26
C ALA A 56 9.30 -18.20 7.89
N GLN A 57 10.29 -18.98 8.36
CA GLN A 57 10.32 -20.43 8.13
C GLN A 57 9.13 -21.15 8.75
N ARG A 58 8.67 -20.75 9.94
CA ARG A 58 7.47 -21.33 10.55
C ARG A 58 6.22 -21.04 9.74
N GLU A 59 6.03 -19.80 9.33
CA GLU A 59 4.89 -19.38 8.50
C GLU A 59 4.87 -20.11 7.16
N ILE A 60 6.04 -20.26 6.51
CA ILE A 60 6.21 -21.05 5.29
C ILE A 60 5.88 -22.53 5.54
N ALA A 61 6.34 -23.10 6.65
CA ALA A 61 6.07 -24.50 6.98
C ALA A 61 4.59 -24.74 7.26
N GLU A 62 3.91 -23.85 7.99
CA GLU A 62 2.48 -23.92 8.28
C GLU A 62 1.65 -23.78 7.00
N PHE A 63 1.96 -22.79 6.16
CA PHE A 63 1.31 -22.62 4.86
C PHE A 63 1.53 -23.84 3.95
N THR A 64 2.76 -24.34 3.89
CA THR A 64 3.10 -25.53 3.10
C THR A 64 2.33 -26.75 3.59
N ALA A 65 2.25 -26.96 4.91
CA ALA A 65 1.50 -28.09 5.48
C ALA A 65 0.01 -28.01 5.11
N HIS A 66 -0.62 -26.85 5.32
CA HIS A 66 -2.04 -26.65 4.99
C HIS A 66 -2.31 -26.82 3.49
N PHE A 67 -1.41 -26.33 2.63
CA PHE A 67 -1.53 -26.46 1.19
C PHE A 67 -1.38 -27.92 0.73
N MET A 68 -0.47 -28.67 1.34
CA MET A 68 -0.25 -30.10 1.04
C MET A 68 -1.42 -30.98 1.52
N GLU A 69 -2.07 -30.61 2.63
CA GLU A 69 -3.28 -31.28 3.08
C GLU A 69 -4.46 -31.04 2.12
N ALA A 70 -4.63 -29.79 1.66
CA ALA A 70 -5.64 -29.46 0.65
C ALA A 70 -5.40 -30.17 -0.69
N ALA A 71 -4.13 -30.29 -1.09
CA ALA A 71 -3.69 -31.03 -2.27
C ALA A 71 -4.05 -32.52 -2.20
N GLN A 72 -3.78 -33.15 -1.05
CA GLN A 72 -4.10 -34.56 -0.84
C GLN A 72 -5.62 -34.78 -0.84
N ARG A 73 -6.37 -33.93 -0.13
CA ARG A 73 -7.83 -34.00 -0.12
C ARG A 73 -8.43 -33.80 -1.51
N CYS A 74 -7.84 -32.93 -2.33
CA CYS A 74 -8.28 -32.76 -3.71
C CYS A 74 -8.05 -34.03 -4.54
N PHE A 75 -6.93 -34.74 -4.35
CA PHE A 75 -6.69 -36.02 -5.01
C PHE A 75 -7.74 -37.06 -4.60
N GLU A 76 -7.98 -37.22 -3.30
CA GLU A 76 -8.98 -38.15 -2.74
C GLU A 76 -10.41 -37.82 -3.19
N LEU A 77 -10.72 -36.56 -3.49
CA LEU A 77 -12.02 -36.17 -4.04
C LEU A 77 -12.19 -36.59 -5.50
N ILE A 78 -11.10 -36.66 -6.26
CA ILE A 78 -11.10 -37.07 -7.68
C ILE A 78 -11.07 -38.60 -7.80
N ASP A 79 -10.23 -39.26 -7.00
CA ASP A 79 -10.10 -40.73 -6.90
C ASP A 79 -11.35 -41.33 -6.24
N LYS A 80 -12.40 -41.59 -7.03
CA LYS A 80 -13.69 -42.07 -6.49
C LYS A 80 -13.70 -43.57 -6.24
N ASP A 81 -12.79 -44.30 -6.87
CA ASP A 81 -12.70 -45.75 -6.77
C ASP A 81 -11.61 -46.22 -5.79
N ASP A 82 -10.93 -45.28 -5.14
CA ASP A 82 -9.82 -45.52 -4.20
C ASP A 82 -8.70 -46.35 -4.84
N SER A 83 -8.48 -46.19 -6.15
CA SER A 83 -7.47 -46.92 -6.91
C SER A 83 -6.05 -46.44 -6.60
N GLY A 84 -5.89 -45.21 -6.12
CA GLY A 84 -4.61 -44.55 -5.89
C GLY A 84 -4.01 -43.91 -7.15
N THR A 85 -4.74 -43.94 -8.27
CA THR A 85 -4.38 -43.29 -9.53
C THR A 85 -5.59 -42.52 -10.06
N LEU A 86 -5.36 -41.47 -10.84
CA LEU A 86 -6.42 -40.64 -11.41
C LEU A 86 -6.53 -40.88 -12.90
N THR A 87 -7.66 -41.44 -13.33
CA THR A 87 -7.96 -41.61 -14.75
C THR A 87 -8.47 -40.31 -15.38
N LYS A 88 -8.40 -40.23 -16.72
CA LYS A 88 -8.93 -39.10 -17.47
C LYS A 88 -10.43 -38.88 -17.19
N GLU A 89 -11.19 -39.95 -17.09
CA GLU A 89 -12.63 -39.91 -16.82
C GLU A 89 -12.94 -39.36 -15.43
N GLU A 90 -12.21 -39.76 -14.40
CA GLU A 90 -12.39 -39.27 -13.03
C GLU A 90 -12.11 -37.79 -12.92
N ILE A 91 -11.00 -37.34 -13.52
CA ILE A 91 -10.64 -35.92 -13.56
C ILE A 91 -11.73 -35.13 -14.29
N VAL A 92 -12.23 -35.62 -15.43
CA VAL A 92 -13.32 -34.98 -16.18
C VAL A 92 -14.61 -34.86 -15.36
N VAL A 93 -14.94 -35.89 -14.58
CA VAL A 93 -16.14 -35.87 -13.73
C VAL A 93 -15.95 -34.87 -12.59
N ALA A 94 -14.81 -34.89 -11.93
CA ALA A 94 -14.51 -34.03 -10.79
C ALA A 94 -14.47 -32.55 -11.20
N VAL A 95 -13.78 -32.19 -12.28
CA VAL A 95 -13.69 -30.79 -12.76
C VAL A 95 -15.01 -30.24 -13.31
N LYS A 96 -16.03 -31.08 -13.54
CA LYS A 96 -17.37 -30.67 -13.96
C LYS A 96 -18.37 -30.51 -12.83
N SER A 97 -18.16 -31.23 -11.72
CA SER A 97 -19.20 -31.43 -10.70
C SER A 97 -18.76 -31.06 -9.29
N ASP A 98 -17.46 -31.11 -8.99
CA ASP A 98 -16.93 -30.89 -7.65
C ASP A 98 -16.33 -29.48 -7.52
N LYS A 99 -17.04 -28.62 -6.79
CA LYS A 99 -16.63 -27.24 -6.57
C LYS A 99 -15.31 -27.13 -5.81
N GLU A 100 -15.04 -28.05 -4.87
CA GLU A 100 -13.83 -28.02 -4.04
C GLU A 100 -12.60 -28.33 -4.90
N VAL A 101 -12.73 -29.31 -5.81
CA VAL A 101 -11.69 -29.65 -6.81
C VAL A 101 -11.45 -28.49 -7.77
N ILE A 102 -12.51 -27.88 -8.30
CA ILE A 102 -12.40 -26.75 -9.24
C ILE A 102 -11.72 -25.54 -8.59
N ASP A 103 -12.10 -25.19 -7.36
CA ASP A 103 -11.56 -24.04 -6.64
C ASP A 103 -10.08 -24.29 -6.28
N PHE A 104 -9.71 -25.51 -5.89
CA PHE A 104 -8.32 -25.88 -5.63
C PHE A 104 -7.45 -25.82 -6.90
N LEU A 105 -7.87 -26.48 -7.98
CA LEU A 105 -7.12 -26.51 -9.24
C LEU A 105 -6.92 -25.12 -9.83
N LYS A 106 -7.86 -24.19 -9.65
CA LYS A 106 -7.72 -22.80 -10.10
C LYS A 106 -6.71 -21.98 -9.28
N THR A 107 -6.45 -22.37 -8.03
CA THR A 107 -5.69 -21.57 -7.06
C THR A 107 -4.35 -22.18 -6.66
N CYS A 108 -4.07 -23.42 -7.10
CA CYS A 108 -2.86 -24.17 -6.76
C CYS A 108 -1.57 -23.58 -7.39
N GLY A 109 -1.69 -22.82 -8.48
CA GLY A 109 -0.57 -22.09 -9.10
C GLY A 109 0.36 -22.95 -9.98
N GLU A 110 0.00 -24.21 -10.25
CA GLU A 110 0.69 -25.05 -11.23
C GLU A 110 -0.09 -25.02 -12.57
N PRO A 111 0.52 -24.58 -13.69
CA PRO A 111 -0.22 -24.35 -14.94
C PRO A 111 -0.93 -25.57 -15.53
N ASN A 112 -0.33 -26.76 -15.42
CA ASN A 112 -0.89 -27.99 -15.97
C ASN A 112 -2.07 -28.49 -15.11
N LEU A 113 -2.00 -28.36 -13.79
CA LEU A 113 -3.12 -28.65 -12.89
C LEU A 113 -4.30 -27.70 -13.11
N VAL A 114 -4.03 -26.40 -13.30
CA VAL A 114 -5.08 -25.43 -13.68
C VAL A 114 -5.72 -25.83 -15.01
N ALA A 115 -4.92 -26.27 -15.97
CA ALA A 115 -5.36 -26.69 -17.30
C ALA A 115 -6.27 -27.94 -17.28
N LEU A 116 -6.25 -28.76 -16.22
CA LEU A 116 -7.21 -29.87 -16.05
C LEU A 116 -8.67 -29.39 -15.96
N THR A 117 -8.91 -28.15 -15.53
CA THR A 117 -10.27 -27.57 -15.48
C THR A 117 -10.81 -27.14 -16.85
N GLN A 118 -9.98 -27.21 -17.90
CA GLN A 118 -10.30 -26.76 -19.24
C GLN A 118 -10.39 -27.97 -20.19
N PRO A 119 -11.58 -28.30 -20.74
CA PRO A 119 -11.77 -29.50 -21.56
C PRO A 119 -10.79 -29.64 -22.73
N ALA A 120 -10.40 -28.52 -23.33
CA ALA A 120 -9.47 -28.47 -24.46
C ALA A 120 -8.01 -28.76 -24.07
N ARG A 121 -7.58 -28.35 -22.88
CA ARG A 121 -6.19 -28.53 -22.41
C ARG A 121 -6.00 -29.78 -21.58
N LEU A 122 -7.09 -30.41 -21.13
CA LEU A 122 -7.10 -31.60 -20.31
C LEU A 122 -6.14 -32.68 -20.84
N SER A 123 -6.18 -33.00 -22.14
CA SER A 123 -5.35 -34.09 -22.68
C SER A 123 -3.86 -33.75 -22.66
N LYS A 124 -3.49 -32.54 -23.06
CA LYS A 124 -2.10 -32.06 -23.08
C LYS A 124 -1.55 -31.88 -21.66
N ALA A 125 -2.39 -31.43 -20.73
CA ALA A 125 -2.07 -31.29 -19.33
C ALA A 125 -1.81 -32.66 -18.67
N LEU A 126 -2.66 -33.65 -18.94
CA LEU A 126 -2.48 -35.02 -18.47
C LEU A 126 -1.17 -35.61 -18.98
N ASP A 127 -0.86 -35.49 -20.28
CA ASP A 127 0.39 -35.99 -20.86
C ASP A 127 1.65 -35.34 -20.23
N MET A 128 1.52 -34.12 -19.71
CA MET A 128 2.62 -33.38 -19.06
C MET A 128 2.72 -33.68 -17.55
N LEU A 129 1.64 -34.14 -16.93
CA LEU A 129 1.58 -34.50 -15.51
C LEU A 129 1.94 -35.97 -15.29
N ASP A 130 1.49 -36.85 -16.18
CA ASP A 130 1.86 -38.27 -16.26
C ASP A 130 3.32 -38.41 -16.72
N THR A 131 4.21 -38.47 -15.72
CA THR A 131 5.66 -38.50 -15.95
C THR A 131 6.12 -39.92 -16.27
N SER A 132 5.41 -40.91 -15.73
CA SER A 132 5.63 -42.34 -15.90
C SER A 132 5.19 -42.84 -17.29
N LYS A 133 4.27 -42.10 -17.94
CA LYS A 133 3.63 -42.41 -19.23
C LYS A 133 2.81 -43.69 -19.20
N ASP A 134 2.22 -44.00 -18.05
CA ASP A 134 1.34 -45.17 -17.90
C ASP A 134 -0.13 -44.87 -18.25
N GLY A 135 -0.45 -43.61 -18.53
CA GLY A 135 -1.77 -43.14 -18.93
C GLY A 135 -2.69 -42.77 -17.77
N GLU A 136 -2.20 -42.88 -16.53
CA GLU A 136 -2.88 -42.48 -15.30
C GLU A 136 -2.00 -41.47 -14.55
N MET A 137 -2.59 -40.75 -13.59
CA MET A 137 -1.82 -39.82 -12.75
C MET A 137 -1.83 -40.29 -11.31
N ASP A 138 -0.69 -40.71 -10.81
CA ASP A 138 -0.58 -41.20 -9.43
C ASP A 138 -0.39 -40.06 -8.40
N MET A 139 -0.47 -40.41 -7.11
CA MET A 139 -0.28 -39.47 -6.02
C MET A 139 1.13 -38.85 -6.02
N ASP A 140 2.17 -39.59 -6.44
CA ASP A 140 3.54 -39.09 -6.43
C ASP A 140 3.75 -38.03 -7.53
N GLU A 141 3.18 -38.25 -8.71
CA GLU A 141 3.15 -37.32 -9.85
C GLU A 141 2.35 -36.06 -9.53
N TRP A 142 1.16 -36.24 -8.94
CA TRP A 142 0.31 -35.15 -8.43
C TRP A 142 1.06 -34.29 -7.41
N MET A 143 1.63 -34.92 -6.38
CA MET A 143 2.36 -34.20 -5.33
C MET A 143 3.65 -33.58 -5.85
N ALA A 144 4.30 -34.16 -6.86
CA ALA A 144 5.45 -33.56 -7.52
C ALA A 144 5.07 -32.30 -8.31
N ALA A 145 3.96 -32.31 -9.03
CA ALA A 145 3.43 -31.11 -9.72
C ALA A 145 3.13 -29.99 -8.72
N ILE A 146 2.42 -30.31 -7.64
CA ILE A 146 2.07 -29.36 -6.58
C ILE A 146 3.31 -28.77 -5.90
N LYS A 147 4.32 -29.60 -5.61
CA LYS A 147 5.61 -29.11 -5.07
C LYS A 147 6.35 -28.19 -6.03
N ARG A 148 6.33 -28.45 -7.34
CA ARG A 148 6.94 -27.57 -8.35
C ARG A 148 6.25 -26.20 -8.40
N GLY A 149 4.91 -26.17 -8.42
CA GLY A 149 4.14 -24.93 -8.37
C GLY A 149 4.37 -24.15 -7.08
N LEU A 150 4.38 -24.86 -5.94
CA LEU A 150 4.61 -24.27 -4.62
C LEU A 150 6.04 -23.71 -4.46
N ALA A 151 7.07 -24.41 -4.94
CA ALA A 151 8.46 -23.97 -4.85
C ALA A 151 8.68 -22.64 -5.58
N LYS A 152 8.15 -22.51 -6.81
CA LYS A 152 8.25 -21.25 -7.57
C LYS A 152 7.55 -20.09 -6.84
N ARG A 153 6.36 -20.34 -6.30
CA ARG A 153 5.59 -19.35 -5.53
C ARG A 153 6.29 -18.95 -4.23
N LEU A 154 6.94 -19.91 -3.55
CA LEU A 154 7.72 -19.66 -2.34
C LEU A 154 8.97 -18.84 -2.63
N ASP A 155 9.70 -19.11 -3.71
CA ASP A 155 10.88 -18.35 -4.10
C ASP A 155 10.52 -16.90 -4.46
N GLU A 156 9.46 -16.70 -5.27
CA GLU A 156 8.97 -15.36 -5.63
C GLU A 156 8.53 -14.56 -4.39
N LEU A 157 7.81 -15.20 -3.47
CA LEU A 157 7.39 -14.59 -2.20
C LEU A 157 8.57 -14.29 -1.28
N ALA A 158 9.58 -15.17 -1.22
CA ALA A 158 10.77 -14.98 -0.41
C ALA A 158 11.61 -13.80 -0.89
N ASP A 159 11.82 -13.68 -2.21
CA ASP A 159 12.56 -12.57 -2.81
C ASP A 159 11.85 -11.22 -2.68
N GLU A 160 10.52 -11.19 -2.82
CA GLU A 160 9.72 -9.97 -2.61
C GLU A 160 9.70 -9.59 -1.13
N ARG A 161 9.60 -10.58 -0.23
CA ARG A 161 9.65 -10.38 1.23
C ARG A 161 11.00 -9.85 1.68
N GLU A 162 12.10 -10.45 1.25
CA GLU A 162 13.44 -10.02 1.65
C GLU A 162 13.72 -8.59 1.18
N ARG A 163 13.37 -8.26 -0.07
CA ARG A 163 13.48 -6.89 -0.61
C ARG A 163 12.66 -5.91 0.21
N ARG A 164 11.42 -6.26 0.53
CA ARG A 164 10.52 -5.43 1.32
C ARG A 164 11.01 -5.24 2.74
N GLU A 165 11.48 -6.29 3.40
CA GLU A 165 12.04 -6.23 4.76
C GLU A 165 13.30 -5.37 4.80
N ARG A 166 14.18 -5.50 3.80
CA ARG A 166 15.36 -4.63 3.67
C ARG A 166 14.97 -3.17 3.46
N ALA A 167 14.02 -2.89 2.58
CA ALA A 167 13.55 -1.53 2.33
C ALA A 167 12.86 -0.94 3.58
N ALA A 168 12.05 -1.74 4.29
CA ALA A 168 11.41 -1.32 5.53
C ALA A 168 12.43 -1.04 6.64
N ALA A 169 13.44 -1.89 6.79
CA ALA A 169 14.52 -1.69 7.76
C ALA A 169 15.35 -0.45 7.44
N ALA A 170 15.67 -0.22 6.16
CA ALA A 170 16.39 0.98 5.73
C ALA A 170 15.58 2.26 6.01
N ALA A 171 14.28 2.25 5.70
CA ALA A 171 13.38 3.37 5.97
C ALA A 171 13.21 3.63 7.47
N ASP A 172 13.17 2.57 8.30
CA ASP A 172 13.10 2.73 9.76
C ASP A 172 14.42 3.23 10.33
N GLU A 173 15.57 2.82 9.79
CA GLU A 173 16.89 3.33 10.18
C GLU A 173 17.05 4.82 9.80
N GLU A 174 16.60 5.21 8.61
CA GLU A 174 16.57 6.60 8.16
C GLU A 174 15.64 7.46 9.04
N PHE A 175 14.41 7.01 9.27
CA PHE A 175 13.47 7.70 10.16
C PHE A 175 14.03 7.82 11.60
N SER A 176 14.66 6.77 12.11
CA SER A 176 15.28 6.79 13.44
C SER A 176 16.40 7.83 13.51
N ALA A 177 17.24 7.93 12.48
CA ALA A 177 18.30 8.91 12.42
C ALA A 177 17.76 10.35 12.37
N GLU A 178 16.73 10.60 11.56
CA GLU A 178 16.06 11.91 11.50
C GLU A 178 15.39 12.27 12.82
N PHE A 179 14.68 11.32 13.43
CA PHE A 179 13.98 11.52 14.71
C PHE A 179 14.97 11.81 15.85
N LEU A 180 16.07 11.06 15.95
CA LEU A 180 17.12 11.29 16.95
C LEU A 180 17.83 12.63 16.74
N ASN A 181 18.08 13.01 15.48
CA ASN A 181 18.67 14.32 15.17
C ASN A 181 17.73 15.46 15.57
N MET A 182 16.42 15.32 15.31
CA MET A 182 15.43 16.29 15.74
C MET A 182 15.32 16.35 17.28
N ALA A 183 15.30 15.20 17.95
CA ALA A 183 15.27 15.10 19.41
C ALA A 183 16.47 15.81 20.06
N ARG A 184 17.64 15.68 19.45
CA ARG A 184 18.85 16.38 19.88
C ARG A 184 18.75 17.89 19.65
N LYS A 185 18.31 18.30 18.46
CA LYS A 185 18.09 19.72 18.17
C LYS A 185 17.13 20.36 19.17
N VAL A 186 16.10 19.63 19.58
CA VAL A 186 15.13 20.07 20.59
C VAL A 186 15.77 20.16 21.97
N PHE A 187 16.61 19.18 22.36
CA PHE A 187 17.40 19.26 23.59
C PHE A 187 18.27 20.53 23.60
N ASP A 188 19.04 20.76 22.54
CA ASP A 188 19.93 21.94 22.40
C ASP A 188 19.14 23.26 22.36
N MET A 189 17.86 23.24 21.97
CA MET A 189 16.99 24.42 22.01
C MET A 189 16.43 24.72 23.39
N ILE A 190 16.28 23.69 24.22
CA ILE A 190 15.83 23.83 25.61
C ILE A 190 17.02 24.22 26.49
N ASP A 191 18.19 23.60 26.27
CA ASP A 191 19.48 23.92 26.92
C ASP A 191 20.03 25.27 26.44
N ALA A 192 19.37 26.35 26.87
CA ALA A 192 19.66 27.70 26.40
C ALA A 192 21.01 28.23 26.93
N ASP A 193 21.48 27.70 28.06
CA ASP A 193 22.75 28.07 28.67
C ASP A 193 23.94 27.18 28.23
N GLY A 194 23.66 26.04 27.60
CA GLY A 194 24.66 25.09 27.11
C GLY A 194 25.31 24.28 28.22
N GLY A 195 24.63 24.15 29.36
CA GLY A 195 25.06 23.44 30.55
C GLY A 195 25.07 21.91 30.38
N GLY A 196 24.37 21.39 29.36
CA GLY A 196 24.27 19.95 29.08
C GLY A 196 23.20 19.23 29.93
N THR A 197 22.44 19.98 30.71
CA THR A 197 21.29 19.51 31.50
C THR A 197 20.11 20.44 31.28
N LEU A 198 18.88 19.95 31.41
CA LEU A 198 17.67 20.75 31.24
C LEU A 198 17.09 21.09 32.61
N SER A 199 17.12 22.36 32.97
CA SER A 199 16.46 22.85 34.18
C SER A 199 14.95 23.02 33.96
N LYS A 200 14.20 23.01 35.06
CA LYS A 200 12.75 23.30 35.05
C LYS A 200 12.42 24.63 34.38
N ALA A 201 13.26 25.66 34.59
CA ALA A 201 13.02 26.99 34.03
C ALA A 201 13.18 27.01 32.50
N GLU A 202 14.19 26.32 31.99
CA GLU A 202 14.45 26.18 30.55
C GLU A 202 13.36 25.41 29.84
N ILE A 203 12.91 24.29 30.42
CA ILE A 203 11.80 23.50 29.88
C ILE A 203 10.53 24.35 29.83
N VAL A 204 10.20 25.09 30.89
CA VAL A 204 9.02 25.97 30.91
C VAL A 204 9.09 27.07 29.84
N ASP A 205 10.26 27.68 29.65
CA ASP A 205 10.43 28.73 28.65
C ASP A 205 10.29 28.17 27.24
N ALA A 206 10.95 27.05 26.95
CA ALA A 206 10.92 26.41 25.64
C ALA A 206 9.52 25.88 25.28
N VAL A 207 8.81 25.27 26.23
CA VAL A 207 7.43 24.79 26.06
C VAL A 207 6.43 25.93 25.83
N LYS A 208 6.72 27.15 26.31
CA LYS A 208 5.84 28.31 26.11
C LYS A 208 6.16 29.11 24.86
N ASN A 209 7.44 29.18 24.49
CA ASN A 209 7.93 30.18 23.53
C ASN A 209 8.56 29.57 22.28
N ASN A 210 8.74 28.25 22.19
CA ASN A 210 9.41 27.61 21.05
C ASN A 210 8.48 26.62 20.30
N ASP A 211 7.95 27.08 19.17
CA ASP A 211 7.07 26.28 18.31
C ASP A 211 7.68 24.97 17.82
N GLU A 212 9.00 24.88 17.63
CA GLU A 212 9.66 23.63 17.21
C GLU A 212 9.69 22.61 18.36
N VAL A 213 9.99 23.05 19.58
CA VAL A 213 9.96 22.22 20.80
C VAL A 213 8.54 21.71 21.04
N ILE A 214 7.54 22.59 20.93
CA ILE A 214 6.12 22.23 21.10
C ILE A 214 5.67 21.21 20.05
N LYS A 215 6.01 21.44 18.78
CA LYS A 215 5.67 20.51 17.69
C LYS A 215 6.31 19.14 17.87
N PHE A 216 7.56 19.09 18.31
CA PHE A 216 8.25 17.83 18.56
C PHE A 216 7.64 17.08 19.74
N LEU A 217 7.52 17.73 20.90
CA LEU A 217 7.00 17.13 22.12
C LEU A 217 5.55 16.64 21.92
N SER A 218 4.71 17.40 21.22
CA SER A 218 3.33 17.00 20.93
C SER A 218 3.21 15.75 20.06
N ASN A 219 4.17 15.51 19.16
CA ASN A 219 4.13 14.43 18.19
C ASN A 219 5.10 13.28 18.47
N CYS A 220 5.92 13.36 19.54
CA CYS A 220 6.97 12.37 19.81
C CYS A 220 6.41 10.98 20.14
N GLY A 221 5.20 10.90 20.71
CA GLY A 221 4.54 9.64 21.07
C GLY A 221 4.98 9.04 22.40
N ASN A 222 5.67 9.81 23.24
CA ASN A 222 5.96 9.46 24.63
C ASN A 222 5.13 10.35 25.58
N GLU A 223 4.44 9.72 26.51
CA GLU A 223 3.50 10.36 27.46
C GLU A 223 4.21 11.36 28.39
N ASN A 224 5.40 11.02 28.90
CA ASN A 224 6.16 11.88 29.80
C ASN A 224 6.70 13.12 29.09
N LEU A 225 7.21 12.96 27.86
CA LEU A 225 7.65 14.09 27.03
C LEU A 225 6.47 14.97 26.59
N GLN A 226 5.33 14.38 26.24
CA GLN A 226 4.11 15.14 25.96
C GLN A 226 3.60 15.89 27.19
N SER A 227 3.77 15.32 28.38
CA SER A 227 3.37 15.91 29.65
C SER A 227 4.22 17.12 30.06
N LEU A 228 5.43 17.30 29.52
CA LEU A 228 6.23 18.52 29.70
C LEU A 228 5.52 19.77 29.15
N LEU A 229 4.63 19.59 28.18
CA LEU A 229 3.85 20.67 27.59
C LEU A 229 2.70 21.15 28.49
N VAL A 230 2.46 20.49 29.62
CA VAL A 230 1.35 20.80 30.53
C VAL A 230 1.93 21.29 31.87
N PRO A 231 1.72 22.56 32.25
CA PRO A 231 2.30 23.14 33.45
C PRO A 231 2.04 22.37 34.76
N SER A 232 0.86 21.78 34.92
CA SER A 232 0.50 20.98 36.12
C SER A 232 1.22 19.63 36.20
N ARG A 233 1.56 19.07 35.04
CA ARG A 233 2.30 17.80 34.94
C ARG A 233 3.77 17.96 34.83
N LEU A 234 4.24 19.18 34.59
CA LEU A 234 5.64 19.48 34.52
C LEU A 234 6.38 18.84 35.70
N GLU A 235 5.90 19.01 36.94
CA GLU A 235 6.53 18.40 38.12
C GLU A 235 6.59 16.87 38.04
N HIS A 236 5.49 16.22 37.62
CA HIS A 236 5.42 14.75 37.52
C HIS A 236 6.27 14.22 36.35
N ALA A 237 6.19 14.85 35.20
CA ALA A 237 6.95 14.52 34.01
C ALA A 237 8.45 14.72 34.23
N LEU A 238 8.84 15.82 34.90
CA LEU A 238 10.21 16.05 35.33
C LEU A 238 10.68 14.91 36.24
N ASN A 239 9.91 14.55 37.27
CA ASN A 239 10.26 13.44 38.16
C ASN A 239 10.30 12.06 37.47
N CYS A 240 9.52 11.87 36.41
CA CYS A 240 9.53 10.62 35.63
C CYS A 240 10.69 10.55 34.63
N LEU A 241 11.22 11.70 34.21
CA LEU A 241 12.38 11.80 33.32
C LEU A 241 13.69 11.80 34.13
N ASP A 242 13.70 12.50 35.27
CA ASP A 242 14.78 12.56 36.27
C ASP A 242 14.83 11.24 37.06
N THR A 243 15.62 10.29 36.55
CA THR A 243 15.62 8.90 37.02
C THR A 243 16.45 8.74 38.28
N ASP A 244 17.44 9.61 38.50
CA ASP A 244 18.27 9.64 39.71
C ASP A 244 17.81 10.68 40.75
N SER A 245 16.76 11.45 40.44
CA SER A 245 16.12 12.43 41.32
C SER A 245 17.05 13.56 41.75
N ASP A 246 17.98 13.96 40.88
CA ASP A 246 18.94 15.04 41.13
C ASP A 246 18.38 16.45 40.86
N GLY A 247 17.19 16.52 40.25
CA GLY A 247 16.46 17.74 39.93
C GLY A 247 16.79 18.35 38.57
N GLU A 248 17.65 17.74 37.78
CA GLU A 248 18.01 18.14 36.41
C GLU A 248 17.77 17.00 35.42
N ILE A 249 17.23 17.31 34.22
CA ILE A 249 17.13 16.26 33.19
C ILE A 249 18.42 16.22 32.39
N THR A 250 19.18 15.16 32.57
CA THR A 250 20.42 14.96 31.82
C THR A 250 20.17 14.46 30.40
N ALA A 251 21.12 14.67 29.48
CA ALA A 251 21.01 14.18 28.11
C ALA A 251 20.67 12.67 28.00
N PRO A 252 21.22 11.76 28.81
CA PRO A 252 20.87 10.34 28.67
C PRO A 252 19.50 9.95 29.28
N GLU A 253 18.95 10.75 30.19
CA GLU A 253 17.55 10.60 30.65
C GLU A 253 16.57 11.03 29.57
N TRP A 254 16.87 12.15 28.91
CA TRP A 254 16.17 12.57 27.72
C TRP A 254 16.25 11.52 26.61
N GLU A 255 17.45 11.00 26.30
CA GLU A 255 17.63 9.95 25.28
C GLU A 255 16.83 8.68 25.60
N ALA A 256 16.73 8.27 26.86
CA ALA A 256 15.94 7.11 27.26
C ALA A 256 14.44 7.30 26.98
N ALA A 257 13.89 8.49 27.26
CA ALA A 257 12.51 8.83 26.94
C ALA A 257 12.27 8.90 25.42
N ILE A 258 13.24 9.42 24.67
CA ILE A 258 13.24 9.48 23.20
C ILE A 258 13.32 8.08 22.58
N GLU A 259 14.09 7.15 23.16
CA GLU A 259 14.16 5.77 22.70
C GLU A 259 12.81 5.05 22.87
N GLN A 260 12.12 5.26 24.00
CA GLN A 260 10.77 4.76 24.20
C GLN A 260 9.78 5.35 23.19
N ALA A 261 9.87 6.66 22.93
CA ALA A 261 9.07 7.36 21.92
C ALA A 261 9.29 6.78 20.52
N LEU A 262 10.56 6.59 20.15
CA LEU A 262 10.97 6.03 18.86
C LEU A 262 10.45 4.60 18.69
N LYS A 263 10.53 3.77 19.73
CA LYS A 263 10.00 2.40 19.70
C LYS A 263 8.50 2.37 19.45
N ALA A 264 7.73 3.22 20.14
CA ALA A 264 6.29 3.35 19.94
C ALA A 264 5.95 3.80 18.51
N LYS A 265 6.69 4.77 17.96
CA LYS A 265 6.53 5.25 16.58
C LYS A 265 6.86 4.19 15.54
N ILE A 266 7.95 3.45 15.72
CA ILE A 266 8.32 2.36 14.80
C ILE A 266 7.24 1.28 14.80
N GLU A 267 6.72 0.90 15.97
CA GLU A 267 5.64 -0.08 16.08
C GLU A 267 4.36 0.41 15.39
N GLN A 268 3.96 1.66 15.62
CA GLN A 268 2.81 2.26 14.94
C GLN A 268 3.00 2.30 13.41
N ARG A 269 4.19 2.70 12.93
CA ARG A 269 4.52 2.71 11.49
C ARG A 269 4.55 1.31 10.92
N ARG A 270 5.01 0.31 11.67
CA ARG A 270 5.01 -1.10 11.25
C ARG A 270 3.58 -1.62 11.11
N ALA A 271 2.75 -1.45 12.13
CA ALA A 271 1.33 -1.83 12.09
C ALA A 271 0.58 -1.15 10.94
N ALA A 272 0.82 0.16 10.72
CA ALA A 272 0.21 0.90 9.62
C ALA A 272 0.65 0.36 8.24
N ARG A 273 1.94 0.05 8.06
CA ARG A 273 2.47 -0.51 6.80
C ARG A 273 1.96 -1.93 6.54
N GLU A 274 1.83 -2.74 7.57
CA GLU A 274 1.28 -4.10 7.47
C GLU A 274 -0.19 -4.07 7.09
N ALA A 275 -0.98 -3.21 7.75
CA ALA A 275 -2.39 -3.00 7.41
C ALA A 275 -2.57 -2.50 5.97
N GLN A 276 -1.79 -1.48 5.58
CA GLN A 276 -1.84 -0.93 4.22
C GLN A 276 -1.49 -2.01 3.19
N ALA A 277 -0.39 -2.74 3.39
CA ALA A 277 -0.01 -3.74 2.42
C ALA A 277 -0.95 -4.95 2.37
N ALA A 278 -1.63 -5.28 3.48
CA ALA A 278 -2.68 -6.28 3.45
C ALA A 278 -3.89 -5.80 2.63
N ALA A 279 -4.26 -4.52 2.74
CA ALA A 279 -5.28 -3.92 1.90
C ALA A 279 -4.87 -3.89 0.42
N ASP A 280 -3.64 -3.44 0.12
CA ASP A 280 -3.11 -3.38 -1.25
C ASP A 280 -3.06 -4.77 -1.90
N ARG A 281 -2.64 -5.80 -1.15
CA ARG A 281 -2.66 -7.20 -1.63
C ARG A 281 -4.06 -7.66 -1.96
N ARG A 282 -5.05 -7.40 -1.10
CA ARG A 282 -6.45 -7.77 -1.32
C ARG A 282 -7.02 -7.07 -2.55
N GLU A 283 -6.76 -5.77 -2.72
CA GLU A 283 -7.19 -5.02 -3.90
C GLU A 283 -6.53 -5.58 -5.17
N LEU A 284 -5.23 -5.87 -5.12
CA LEU A 284 -4.49 -6.42 -6.25
C LEU A 284 -4.99 -7.82 -6.63
N GLU A 285 -5.23 -8.69 -5.66
CA GLU A 285 -5.78 -10.04 -5.88
C GLU A 285 -7.18 -9.96 -6.49
N ALA A 286 -8.08 -9.13 -5.92
CA ALA A 286 -9.42 -8.94 -6.46
C ALA A 286 -9.40 -8.38 -7.89
N PHE A 287 -8.51 -7.42 -8.17
CA PHE A 287 -8.32 -6.88 -9.52
C PHE A 287 -7.82 -7.96 -10.50
N LYS A 288 -6.80 -8.73 -10.11
CA LYS A 288 -6.26 -9.83 -10.94
C LYS A 288 -7.34 -10.87 -11.24
N GLU A 289 -8.12 -11.27 -10.24
CA GLU A 289 -9.19 -12.24 -10.41
C GLU A 289 -10.28 -11.73 -11.36
N GLN A 290 -10.75 -10.50 -11.17
CA GLN A 290 -11.73 -9.88 -12.07
C GLN A 290 -11.22 -9.79 -13.51
N PHE A 291 -9.96 -9.40 -13.68
CA PHE A 291 -9.34 -9.27 -15.00
C PHE A 291 -9.18 -10.63 -15.71
N LEU A 292 -8.70 -11.66 -14.99
CA LEU A 292 -8.55 -13.01 -15.54
C LEU A 292 -9.91 -13.64 -15.87
N ASN A 293 -10.93 -13.42 -15.04
CA ASN A 293 -12.29 -13.89 -15.33
C ASN A 293 -12.86 -13.23 -16.59
N ALA A 294 -12.67 -11.91 -16.75
CA ALA A 294 -13.06 -11.22 -17.98
C ALA A 294 -12.29 -11.73 -19.22
N ALA A 295 -11.00 -12.01 -19.08
CA ALA A 295 -10.18 -12.57 -20.16
C ALA A 295 -10.66 -13.96 -20.60
N ARG A 296 -11.08 -14.80 -19.65
CA ARG A 296 -11.64 -16.14 -19.91
C ARG A 296 -13.01 -16.06 -20.56
N GLU A 297 -13.89 -15.16 -20.09
CA GLU A 297 -15.20 -14.94 -20.72
C GLU A 297 -15.03 -14.51 -22.18
N VAL A 298 -14.08 -13.62 -22.45
CA VAL A 298 -13.77 -13.15 -23.82
C VAL A 298 -13.22 -14.27 -24.69
N PHE A 299 -12.30 -15.10 -24.17
CA PHE A 299 -11.80 -16.26 -24.90
C PHE A 299 -12.95 -17.19 -25.31
N ALA A 300 -13.84 -17.52 -24.37
CA ALA A 300 -15.00 -18.39 -24.62
C ALA A 300 -16.04 -17.77 -25.57
N LEU A 301 -16.11 -16.43 -25.67
CA LEU A 301 -16.96 -15.75 -26.65
C LEU A 301 -16.37 -15.80 -28.07
N ILE A 302 -15.05 -15.88 -28.19
CA ILE A 302 -14.36 -15.99 -29.48
C ILE A 302 -14.36 -17.45 -29.94
N ASP A 303 -14.10 -18.39 -29.02
CA ASP A 303 -14.11 -19.86 -29.25
C ASP A 303 -15.53 -20.37 -29.48
N ALA A 304 -16.04 -20.18 -30.71
CA ALA A 304 -17.42 -20.47 -31.06
C ALA A 304 -17.72 -21.97 -31.12
N ASP A 305 -16.72 -22.79 -31.46
CA ASP A 305 -16.85 -24.25 -31.53
C ASP A 305 -16.48 -24.97 -30.23
N GLY A 306 -15.87 -24.26 -29.27
CA GLY A 306 -15.52 -24.76 -27.94
C GLY A 306 -14.34 -25.73 -27.96
N ASN A 307 -13.51 -25.69 -29.00
CA ASN A 307 -12.37 -26.59 -29.16
C ASN A 307 -11.14 -26.15 -28.33
N GLY A 308 -11.17 -24.91 -27.80
CA GLY A 308 -10.13 -24.29 -26.99
C GLY A 308 -8.91 -23.76 -27.74
N SER A 309 -9.03 -23.53 -29.03
CA SER A 309 -8.12 -22.76 -29.88
C SER A 309 -8.91 -21.71 -30.66
N LEU A 310 -8.28 -20.57 -30.94
CA LEU A 310 -8.93 -19.47 -31.66
C LEU A 310 -8.38 -19.42 -33.08
N THR A 311 -9.24 -19.69 -34.05
CA THR A 311 -8.91 -19.52 -35.46
C THR A 311 -8.97 -18.04 -35.87
N LYS A 312 -8.26 -17.68 -36.95
CA LYS A 312 -8.34 -16.32 -37.54
C LYS A 312 -9.79 -15.92 -37.84
N THR A 313 -10.62 -16.85 -38.28
CA THR A 313 -12.04 -16.61 -38.59
C THR A 313 -12.87 -16.28 -37.36
N GLU A 314 -12.70 -17.03 -36.28
CA GLU A 314 -13.38 -16.78 -35.00
C GLU A 314 -12.99 -15.43 -34.40
N ILE A 315 -11.69 -15.12 -34.40
CA ILE A 315 -11.20 -13.83 -33.93
C ILE A 315 -11.80 -12.69 -34.75
N VAL A 316 -11.81 -12.79 -36.08
CA VAL A 316 -12.40 -11.75 -36.96
C VAL A 316 -13.89 -11.59 -36.70
N ASP A 317 -14.64 -12.67 -36.54
CA ASP A 317 -16.09 -12.59 -36.29
C ASP A 317 -16.40 -11.96 -34.93
N ALA A 318 -15.66 -12.35 -33.90
CA ALA A 318 -15.83 -11.82 -32.55
C ALA A 318 -15.44 -10.34 -32.43
N VAL A 319 -14.32 -9.91 -33.05
CA VAL A 319 -13.90 -8.49 -33.02
C VAL A 319 -14.77 -7.58 -33.89
N THR A 320 -15.59 -8.14 -34.78
CA THR A 320 -16.53 -7.37 -35.62
C THR A 320 -17.92 -7.27 -35.01
N HIS A 321 -18.38 -8.30 -34.30
CA HIS A 321 -19.77 -8.38 -33.84
C HIS A 321 -19.95 -8.31 -32.31
N ASP A 322 -18.94 -8.66 -31.50
CA ASP A 322 -19.09 -8.74 -30.04
C ASP A 322 -18.52 -7.51 -29.31
N LYS A 323 -19.42 -6.72 -28.72
CA LYS A 323 -19.06 -5.50 -27.97
C LYS A 323 -18.22 -5.77 -26.73
N LYS A 324 -18.40 -6.92 -26.05
CA LYS A 324 -17.59 -7.28 -24.87
C LYS A 324 -16.16 -7.61 -25.30
N VAL A 325 -16.00 -8.38 -26.38
CA VAL A 325 -14.68 -8.72 -26.96
C VAL A 325 -13.95 -7.44 -27.37
N ILE A 326 -14.62 -6.54 -28.10
CA ILE A 326 -14.06 -5.26 -28.55
C ILE A 326 -13.64 -4.35 -27.38
N SER A 327 -14.47 -4.29 -26.34
CA SER A 327 -14.19 -3.50 -25.14
C SER A 327 -12.96 -4.05 -24.41
N PHE A 328 -12.95 -5.35 -24.13
CA PHE A 328 -11.88 -5.99 -23.38
C PHE A 328 -10.53 -5.91 -24.10
N LEU A 329 -10.48 -6.28 -25.39
CA LEU A 329 -9.25 -6.20 -26.19
C LEU A 329 -8.72 -4.77 -26.27
N GLY A 330 -9.61 -3.77 -26.24
CA GLY A 330 -9.23 -2.36 -26.17
C GLY A 330 -8.52 -1.95 -24.88
N SER A 331 -9.03 -2.43 -23.74
CA SER A 331 -8.57 -2.02 -22.41
C SER A 331 -7.63 -3.03 -21.73
N CYS A 332 -7.28 -4.14 -22.39
CA CYS A 332 -6.46 -5.20 -21.78
C CYS A 332 -5.02 -4.78 -21.48
N GLY A 333 -4.50 -3.75 -22.17
CA GLY A 333 -3.17 -3.20 -21.94
C GLY A 333 -2.02 -3.96 -22.61
N GLU A 334 -2.33 -5.03 -23.35
CA GLU A 334 -1.35 -5.76 -24.18
C GLU A 334 -1.47 -5.30 -25.65
N PRO A 335 -0.37 -4.81 -26.27
CA PRO A 335 -0.43 -4.22 -27.61
C PRO A 335 -0.87 -5.18 -28.72
N ASN A 336 -0.45 -6.44 -28.70
CA ASN A 336 -0.79 -7.43 -29.72
C ASN A 336 -2.25 -7.87 -29.65
N LEU A 337 -2.81 -8.02 -28.46
CA LEU A 337 -4.25 -8.23 -28.25
C LEU A 337 -5.06 -7.01 -28.72
N GLN A 338 -4.58 -5.78 -28.46
CA GLN A 338 -5.19 -4.56 -29.00
C GLN A 338 -5.14 -4.52 -30.54
N PHE A 339 -4.07 -5.03 -31.14
CA PHE A 339 -3.90 -5.09 -32.59
C PHE A 339 -4.82 -6.09 -33.29
N LEU A 340 -5.46 -7.02 -32.55
CA LEU A 340 -6.51 -7.88 -33.11
C LEU A 340 -7.74 -7.08 -33.58
N LEU A 341 -7.96 -5.89 -33.02
CA LEU A 341 -9.00 -4.96 -33.45
C LEU A 341 -8.65 -4.21 -34.74
N GLN A 342 -7.46 -4.41 -35.30
CA GLN A 342 -6.95 -3.70 -36.46
C GLN A 342 -6.68 -4.69 -37.61
N PRO A 343 -7.51 -4.71 -38.67
CA PRO A 343 -7.42 -5.70 -39.76
C PRO A 343 -6.03 -5.86 -40.37
N LYS A 344 -5.26 -4.78 -40.55
CA LYS A 344 -3.89 -4.84 -41.09
C LYS A 344 -2.84 -5.33 -40.11
N ARG A 345 -3.05 -5.15 -38.82
CA ARG A 345 -2.12 -5.63 -37.78
C ARG A 345 -2.50 -7.02 -37.28
N LEU A 346 -3.71 -7.49 -37.59
CA LEU A 346 -4.22 -8.80 -37.25
C LEU A 346 -3.22 -9.91 -37.58
N GLU A 347 -2.76 -10.03 -38.82
CA GLU A 347 -1.82 -11.10 -39.19
C GLU A 347 -0.50 -11.06 -38.43
N LYS A 348 0.03 -9.86 -38.19
CA LYS A 348 1.27 -9.68 -37.45
C LYS A 348 1.07 -9.97 -35.96
N ALA A 349 -0.07 -9.58 -35.40
CA ALA A 349 -0.44 -9.83 -34.02
C ALA A 349 -0.70 -11.32 -33.78
N LEU A 350 -1.47 -11.97 -34.64
CA LEU A 350 -1.71 -13.41 -34.61
C LEU A 350 -0.40 -14.18 -34.61
N LYS A 351 0.54 -13.83 -35.51
CA LYS A 351 1.86 -14.48 -35.56
C LYS A 351 2.72 -14.27 -34.31
N VAL A 352 2.49 -13.20 -33.56
CA VAL A 352 3.22 -12.93 -32.31
C VAL A 352 2.55 -13.61 -31.11
N LEU A 353 1.24 -13.82 -31.18
CA LEU A 353 0.45 -14.51 -30.15
C LEU A 353 0.61 -16.03 -30.29
N ASP A 354 0.52 -16.54 -31.52
CA ASP A 354 0.80 -17.93 -31.92
C ASP A 354 2.31 -18.22 -31.77
N THR A 355 2.67 -18.69 -30.58
CA THR A 355 4.05 -18.97 -30.19
C THR A 355 4.48 -20.37 -30.68
N SER A 356 3.52 -21.28 -30.76
CA SER A 356 3.68 -22.66 -31.23
C SER A 356 3.81 -22.78 -32.75
N GLN A 357 3.36 -21.75 -33.48
CA GLN A 357 3.31 -21.66 -34.94
C GLN A 357 2.39 -22.70 -35.59
N ASP A 358 1.34 -23.10 -34.89
CA ASP A 358 0.36 -24.05 -35.41
C ASP A 358 -0.76 -23.38 -36.22
N GLY A 359 -0.81 -22.03 -36.22
CA GLY A 359 -1.75 -21.23 -36.98
C GLY A 359 -3.03 -20.90 -36.23
N GLU A 360 -3.17 -21.35 -34.99
CA GLU A 360 -4.28 -21.04 -34.08
C GLU A 360 -3.71 -20.35 -32.83
N ILE A 361 -4.58 -19.70 -32.04
CA ILE A 361 -4.17 -19.17 -30.73
C ILE A 361 -4.80 -20.06 -29.68
N ASP A 362 -4.00 -20.88 -29.02
CA ASP A 362 -4.48 -21.71 -27.93
C ASP A 362 -4.67 -20.89 -26.63
N ALA A 363 -5.34 -21.50 -25.65
CA ALA A 363 -5.58 -20.87 -24.36
C ALA A 363 -4.28 -20.55 -23.58
N ASP A 364 -3.18 -21.30 -23.80
CA ASP A 364 -1.88 -21.04 -23.18
C ASP A 364 -1.28 -19.74 -23.72
N GLU A 365 -1.31 -19.56 -25.04
CA GLU A 365 -0.82 -18.39 -25.75
C GLU A 365 -1.64 -17.14 -25.45
N TRP A 366 -2.96 -17.29 -25.36
CA TRP A 366 -3.87 -16.24 -24.91
C TRP A 366 -3.56 -15.82 -23.47
N GLU A 367 -3.52 -16.76 -22.51
CA GLU A 367 -3.22 -16.45 -21.11
C GLU A 367 -1.83 -15.79 -20.96
N ALA A 368 -0.83 -16.25 -21.69
CA ALA A 368 0.50 -15.64 -21.69
C ALA A 368 0.48 -14.17 -22.13
N ALA A 369 -0.33 -13.83 -23.14
CA ALA A 369 -0.53 -12.44 -23.55
C ALA A 369 -1.25 -11.62 -22.46
N ILE A 370 -2.30 -12.17 -21.87
CA ILE A 370 -3.05 -11.54 -20.79
C ILE A 370 -2.15 -11.25 -19.58
N TYR A 371 -1.28 -12.17 -19.19
CA TYR A 371 -0.33 -11.97 -18.09
C TYR A 371 0.68 -10.85 -18.39
N ARG A 372 1.17 -10.73 -19.63
CA ARG A 372 2.06 -9.61 -20.04
C ARG A 372 1.36 -8.25 -19.89
N GLY A 373 0.09 -8.15 -20.32
CA GLY A 373 -0.71 -6.93 -20.14
C GLY A 373 -0.99 -6.61 -18.68
N LEU A 374 -1.28 -7.65 -17.89
CA LEU A 374 -1.56 -7.56 -16.46
C LEU A 374 -0.33 -7.11 -15.66
N GLU A 375 0.86 -7.62 -15.96
CA GLU A 375 2.11 -7.22 -15.32
C GLU A 375 2.34 -5.71 -15.42
N LYS A 376 2.18 -5.15 -16.61
CA LYS A 376 2.30 -3.70 -16.84
C LYS A 376 1.27 -2.90 -16.03
N ARG A 377 -0.01 -3.28 -16.07
CA ARG A 377 -1.07 -2.58 -15.31
C ARG A 377 -0.87 -2.68 -13.81
N THR A 378 -0.43 -3.83 -13.30
CA THR A 378 -0.18 -4.02 -11.87
C THR A 378 1.04 -3.22 -11.40
N ALA A 379 2.07 -3.08 -12.23
CA ALA A 379 3.20 -2.20 -11.95
C ALA A 379 2.77 -0.72 -11.89
N ASP A 380 1.98 -0.26 -12.87
CA ASP A 380 1.46 1.11 -12.90
C ASP A 380 0.55 1.40 -11.68
N LEU A 381 -0.30 0.44 -11.31
CA LEU A 381 -1.17 0.53 -10.14
C LEU A 381 -0.34 0.65 -8.84
N LYS A 382 0.66 -0.22 -8.66
CA LYS A 382 1.56 -0.19 -7.50
C LYS A 382 2.29 1.16 -7.39
N ALA A 383 2.82 1.67 -8.51
CA ALA A 383 3.55 2.93 -8.53
C ALA A 383 2.66 4.14 -8.18
N GLU A 384 1.40 4.13 -8.63
CA GLU A 384 0.43 5.18 -8.28
C GLU A 384 -0.04 5.06 -6.82
N GLN A 385 -0.30 3.84 -6.34
CA GLN A 385 -0.63 3.57 -4.94
C GLN A 385 0.47 4.07 -4.00
N GLU A 386 1.75 3.79 -4.31
CA GLU A 386 2.88 4.23 -3.49
C GLU A 386 2.98 5.77 -3.41
N ARG A 387 2.83 6.47 -4.55
CA ARG A 387 2.83 7.93 -4.58
C ARG A 387 1.68 8.51 -3.76
N ARG A 388 0.48 7.95 -3.89
CA ARG A 388 -0.70 8.37 -3.13
C ARG A 388 -0.53 8.12 -1.64
N ALA A 389 -0.02 6.95 -1.26
CA ALA A 389 0.23 6.59 0.13
C ALA A 389 1.24 7.55 0.78
N LYS A 390 2.31 7.91 0.07
CA LYS A 390 3.31 8.89 0.55
C LYS A 390 2.71 10.27 0.75
N ALA A 391 1.95 10.78 -0.22
CA ALA A 391 1.28 12.07 -0.12
C ALA A 391 0.21 12.07 1.00
N ALA A 392 -0.52 10.96 1.13
CA ALA A 392 -1.53 10.76 2.16
C ALA A 392 -0.92 10.77 3.57
N ALA A 393 0.21 10.09 3.76
CA ALA A 393 0.92 10.04 5.03
C ALA A 393 1.42 11.44 5.45
N ALA A 394 2.04 12.18 4.52
CA ALA A 394 2.51 13.54 4.79
C ALA A 394 1.35 14.48 5.18
N ALA A 395 0.23 14.42 4.46
CA ALA A 395 -0.95 15.23 4.75
C ALA A 395 -1.63 14.85 6.08
N ASP A 396 -1.61 13.56 6.46
CA ASP A 396 -2.15 13.09 7.74
C ASP A 396 -1.25 13.49 8.91
N GLU A 397 0.07 13.51 8.72
CA GLU A 397 1.05 13.98 9.71
C GLU A 397 0.92 15.48 9.97
N GLU A 398 0.85 16.29 8.90
CA GLU A 398 0.62 17.73 8.99
C GLU A 398 -0.71 18.04 9.69
N PHE A 399 -1.78 17.36 9.30
CA PHE A 399 -3.09 17.50 9.93
C PHE A 399 -3.07 17.14 11.43
N SER A 400 -2.34 16.08 11.80
CA SER A 400 -2.23 15.64 13.20
C SER A 400 -1.52 16.68 14.04
N ALA A 401 -0.43 17.27 13.53
CA ALA A 401 0.31 18.31 14.22
C ALA A 401 -0.55 19.57 14.46
N GLU A 402 -1.27 20.04 13.44
CA GLU A 402 -2.17 21.18 13.56
C GLU A 402 -3.32 20.92 14.54
N PHE A 403 -3.92 19.72 14.47
CA PHE A 403 -5.03 19.35 15.34
C PHE A 403 -4.62 19.26 16.82
N LEU A 404 -3.47 18.64 17.12
CA LEU A 404 -2.94 18.54 18.48
C LEU A 404 -2.55 19.91 19.04
N SER A 405 -1.93 20.77 18.23
CA SER A 405 -1.62 22.15 18.61
C SER A 405 -2.89 22.94 18.95
N ALA A 406 -3.93 22.85 18.12
CA ALA A 406 -5.21 23.49 18.38
C ALA A 406 -5.89 22.95 19.66
N ALA A 407 -5.81 21.64 19.91
CA ALA A 407 -6.37 21.01 21.11
C ALA A 407 -5.72 21.52 22.40
N ARG A 408 -4.40 21.71 22.39
CA ARG A 408 -3.63 22.27 23.52
C ARG A 408 -3.99 23.73 23.78
N LYS A 409 -4.01 24.56 22.73
CA LYS A 409 -4.42 25.96 22.84
C LYS A 409 -5.83 26.10 23.43
N VAL A 410 -6.73 25.19 23.10
CA VAL A 410 -8.09 25.16 23.65
C VAL A 410 -8.09 24.76 25.12
N PHE A 411 -7.27 23.80 25.54
CA PHE A 411 -7.10 23.45 26.95
C PHE A 411 -6.62 24.66 27.76
N GLU A 412 -5.56 25.33 27.32
CA GLU A 412 -5.03 26.56 27.96
C GLU A 412 -6.04 27.71 28.00
N MET A 413 -6.93 27.82 27.00
CA MET A 413 -7.99 28.82 27.02
C MET A 413 -9.10 28.52 28.03
N ILE A 414 -9.25 27.26 28.42
CA ILE A 414 -10.24 26.83 29.42
C ILE A 414 -9.62 26.93 30.82
N ASP A 415 -8.37 26.50 30.97
CA ASP A 415 -7.56 26.57 32.20
C ASP A 415 -7.10 28.00 32.48
N VAL A 416 -7.99 28.82 33.06
CA VAL A 416 -7.73 30.25 33.27
C VAL A 416 -6.74 30.48 34.40
N ASP A 417 -6.74 29.60 35.40
CA ASP A 417 -5.87 29.71 36.57
C ASP A 417 -4.52 28.98 36.40
N ASN A 418 -4.32 28.28 35.28
CA ASN A 418 -3.14 27.45 34.99
C ASN A 418 -2.91 26.37 36.05
N SER A 419 -4.00 25.89 36.67
CA SER A 419 -3.97 24.73 37.57
C SER A 419 -3.63 23.45 36.83
N GLY A 420 -3.82 23.45 35.50
CA GLY A 420 -3.63 22.33 34.59
C GLY A 420 -4.58 21.15 34.84
N THR A 421 -5.71 21.44 35.47
CA THR A 421 -6.94 20.66 35.48
C THR A 421 -8.08 21.58 35.03
N LEU A 422 -9.14 21.02 34.46
CA LEU A 422 -10.29 21.80 34.00
C LEU A 422 -11.45 21.57 34.95
N THR A 423 -11.77 22.57 35.75
CA THR A 423 -12.95 22.51 36.59
C THR A 423 -14.22 22.67 35.76
N LYS A 424 -15.34 22.14 36.28
CA LYS A 424 -16.66 22.33 35.66
C LYS A 424 -16.99 23.81 35.39
N GLN A 425 -16.56 24.71 36.27
CA GLN A 425 -16.88 26.14 36.15
C GLN A 425 -16.07 26.82 35.04
N GLU A 426 -14.81 26.44 34.86
CA GLU A 426 -13.95 26.89 33.77
C GLU A 426 -14.50 26.45 32.42
N ILE A 427 -14.88 25.17 32.29
CA ILE A 427 -15.48 24.63 31.07
C ILE A 427 -16.78 25.39 30.73
N ILE A 428 -17.66 25.62 31.71
CA ILE A 428 -18.90 26.39 31.50
C ILE A 428 -18.60 27.81 31.02
N THR A 429 -17.62 28.46 31.62
CA THR A 429 -17.26 29.86 31.31
C THR A 429 -16.64 29.95 29.92
N ALA A 430 -15.67 29.10 29.61
CA ALA A 430 -15.01 29.04 28.32
C ALA A 430 -15.98 28.69 27.18
N VAL A 431 -16.89 27.72 27.39
CA VAL A 431 -17.93 27.37 26.40
C VAL A 431 -18.91 28.53 26.16
N LYS A 432 -19.22 29.33 27.19
CA LYS A 432 -20.10 30.50 27.02
C LYS A 432 -19.40 31.64 26.29
N GLU A 433 -18.17 31.94 26.66
CA GLU A 433 -17.51 33.20 26.31
C GLU A 433 -16.53 33.07 25.15
N ASN A 434 -15.84 31.95 25.01
CA ASN A 434 -14.76 31.77 24.04
C ASN A 434 -15.26 31.10 22.73
N LYS A 435 -15.14 31.82 21.61
CA LYS A 435 -15.55 31.32 20.29
C LYS A 435 -14.62 30.22 19.76
N GLU A 436 -13.32 30.29 20.03
CA GLU A 436 -12.35 29.28 19.58
C GLU A 436 -12.62 27.95 20.29
N VAL A 437 -12.83 27.97 21.60
CA VAL A 437 -13.19 26.79 22.40
C VAL A 437 -14.47 26.14 21.86
N LYS A 438 -15.52 26.93 21.60
CA LYS A 438 -16.77 26.43 21.00
C LYS A 438 -16.56 25.78 19.63
N MET A 439 -15.83 26.44 18.75
CA MET A 439 -15.59 25.96 17.39
C MET A 439 -14.77 24.66 17.40
N PHE A 440 -13.78 24.56 18.28
CA PHE A 440 -12.99 23.35 18.42
C PHE A 440 -13.81 22.20 18.98
N LEU A 441 -14.48 22.38 20.12
CA LEU A 441 -15.29 21.34 20.75
C LEU A 441 -16.39 20.83 19.81
N ALA A 442 -17.00 21.70 19.01
CA ALA A 442 -18.01 21.29 18.03
C ALA A 442 -17.42 20.39 16.91
N ASN A 443 -16.20 20.67 16.48
CA ASN A 443 -15.58 20.05 15.31
C ASN A 443 -14.51 19.00 15.64
N CYS A 444 -14.19 18.76 16.91
CA CYS A 444 -13.11 17.87 17.33
C CYS A 444 -13.37 16.39 16.97
N GLY A 445 -14.64 15.98 16.86
CA GLY A 445 -15.03 14.61 16.46
C GLY A 445 -15.17 13.62 17.61
N ASN A 446 -14.91 14.04 18.85
CA ASN A 446 -15.19 13.27 20.06
C ASN A 446 -16.55 13.68 20.65
N GLU A 447 -17.42 12.69 20.89
CA GLU A 447 -18.79 12.93 21.35
C GLU A 447 -18.85 13.53 22.76
N ASN A 448 -17.96 13.10 23.66
CA ASN A 448 -17.94 13.59 25.04
C ASN A 448 -17.43 15.04 25.09
N LEU A 449 -16.41 15.38 24.31
CA LEU A 449 -15.96 16.76 24.17
C LEU A 449 -17.05 17.66 23.53
N GLN A 450 -17.78 17.14 22.54
CA GLN A 450 -18.94 17.86 21.98
C GLN A 450 -20.07 18.05 23.00
N TYR A 451 -20.28 17.09 23.90
CA TYR A 451 -21.29 17.17 24.95
C TYR A 451 -20.98 18.22 26.02
N LEU A 452 -19.74 18.71 26.13
CA LEU A 452 -19.41 19.89 26.94
C LEU A 452 -20.16 21.16 26.47
N LEU A 453 -20.55 21.21 25.19
CA LEU A 453 -21.37 22.31 24.63
C LEU A 453 -22.85 22.21 24.98
N VAL A 454 -23.31 21.05 25.48
CA VAL A 454 -24.72 20.75 25.68
C VAL A 454 -25.02 20.71 27.19
N PRO A 455 -25.70 21.72 27.76
CA PRO A 455 -25.90 21.82 29.22
C PRO A 455 -26.55 20.58 29.86
N SER A 456 -27.45 19.89 29.15
CA SER A 456 -28.11 18.67 29.63
C SER A 456 -27.22 17.43 29.62
N ARG A 457 -26.12 17.45 28.87
CA ARG A 457 -25.15 16.34 28.75
C ARG A 457 -23.83 16.62 29.45
N LEU A 458 -23.60 17.86 29.89
CA LEU A 458 -22.36 18.30 30.54
C LEU A 458 -21.93 17.39 31.69
N ASN A 459 -22.81 17.10 32.66
CA ASN A 459 -22.44 16.26 33.81
C ASN A 459 -22.05 14.83 33.39
N HIS A 460 -22.69 14.29 32.35
CA HIS A 460 -22.34 12.97 31.82
C HIS A 460 -21.00 13.02 31.10
N ALA A 461 -20.75 14.06 30.30
CA ALA A 461 -19.49 14.26 29.61
C ALA A 461 -18.31 14.39 30.59
N LEU A 462 -18.47 15.20 31.64
CA LEU A 462 -17.46 15.38 32.69
C LEU A 462 -17.13 14.03 33.34
N SER A 463 -18.14 13.28 33.81
CA SER A 463 -17.95 11.96 34.43
C SER A 463 -17.34 10.88 33.52
N VAL A 464 -17.37 11.04 32.20
CA VAL A 464 -16.76 10.10 31.26
C VAL A 464 -15.35 10.52 30.86
N LEU A 465 -15.06 11.81 30.94
CA LEU A 465 -13.73 12.37 30.69
C LEU A 465 -12.86 12.20 31.94
N ASP A 466 -13.39 12.53 33.11
CA ASP A 466 -12.84 12.26 34.45
C ASP A 466 -12.82 10.73 34.70
N LYS A 467 -11.63 10.13 34.56
CA LYS A 467 -11.38 8.69 34.68
C LYS A 467 -10.97 8.31 36.09
N ASP A 468 -10.25 9.18 36.79
CA ASP A 468 -9.76 8.89 38.15
C ASP A 468 -10.74 9.30 39.25
N GLY A 469 -11.77 10.06 38.89
CA GLY A 469 -12.90 10.44 39.72
C GLY A 469 -12.60 11.62 40.65
N ASP A 470 -11.67 12.49 40.28
CA ASP A 470 -11.26 13.64 41.08
C ASP A 470 -12.15 14.89 40.91
N ASP A 471 -13.24 14.77 40.13
CA ASP A 471 -14.19 15.83 39.78
C ASP A 471 -13.58 16.97 38.91
N GLU A 472 -12.36 16.80 38.42
CA GLU A 472 -11.68 17.68 37.47
C GLU A 472 -11.39 16.93 36.16
N ILE A 473 -11.04 17.65 35.09
CA ILE A 473 -10.53 17.01 33.87
C ILE A 473 -9.07 17.37 33.73
N ASP A 474 -8.20 16.39 33.90
CA ASP A 474 -6.78 16.61 33.75
C ASP A 474 -6.36 16.59 32.26
N ALA A 475 -5.10 16.95 31.98
CA ALA A 475 -4.63 16.99 30.60
C ALA A 475 -4.50 15.59 29.93
N ASN A 476 -4.52 14.48 30.66
CA ASN A 476 -4.32 13.09 30.17
C ASN A 476 -5.67 12.60 29.70
N GLU A 477 -6.69 12.85 30.50
CA GLU A 477 -8.09 12.63 30.16
C GLU A 477 -8.50 13.45 28.94
N TRP A 478 -8.08 14.72 28.89
CA TRP A 478 -8.22 15.55 27.71
C TRP A 478 -7.46 14.98 26.51
N GLU A 479 -6.15 14.71 26.64
CA GLU A 479 -5.32 14.20 25.54
C GLU A 479 -5.81 12.84 25.03
N ASP A 480 -6.28 11.94 25.90
CA ASP A 480 -6.89 10.68 25.54
C ASP A 480 -8.18 10.87 24.73
N ALA A 481 -9.01 11.84 25.12
CA ALA A 481 -10.21 12.18 24.37
C ALA A 481 -9.85 12.76 22.99
N ILE A 482 -8.80 13.57 22.91
CA ILE A 482 -8.26 14.16 21.68
C ILE A 482 -7.62 13.10 20.78
N ALA A 483 -6.84 12.16 21.33
CA ALA A 483 -6.22 11.06 20.60
C ALA A 483 -7.28 10.18 19.93
N LYS A 484 -8.35 9.83 20.67
CA LYS A 484 -9.51 9.13 20.11
C LYS A 484 -10.20 9.95 19.01
N ALA A 485 -10.31 11.27 19.18
CA ALA A 485 -10.89 12.17 18.19
C ALA A 485 -10.06 12.22 16.90
N LEU A 486 -8.74 12.35 17.05
CA LEU A 486 -7.78 12.39 15.96
C LEU A 486 -7.80 11.08 15.18
N GLN A 487 -7.77 9.94 15.87
CA GLN A 487 -7.87 8.62 15.24
C GLN A 487 -9.14 8.51 14.38
N LYS A 488 -10.30 8.84 14.94
CA LYS A 488 -11.58 8.80 14.21
C LYS A 488 -11.58 9.72 12.98
N LYS A 489 -10.96 10.91 13.08
CA LYS A 489 -10.82 11.83 11.94
C LYS A 489 -9.89 11.31 10.85
N LEU A 490 -8.76 10.72 11.23
CA LEU A 490 -7.83 10.10 10.28
C LEU A 490 -8.50 8.94 9.55
N GLU A 491 -9.25 8.10 10.25
CA GLU A 491 -10.06 7.01 9.66
C GLU A 491 -11.10 7.55 8.67
N GLN A 492 -11.86 8.59 9.04
CA GLN A 492 -12.82 9.23 8.14
C GLN A 492 -12.16 9.85 6.91
N ARG A 493 -11.01 10.51 7.06
CA ARG A 493 -10.23 11.09 5.95
C ARG A 493 -9.70 10.01 5.01
N ARG A 494 -9.27 8.86 5.55
CA ARG A 494 -8.87 7.70 4.73
C ARG A 494 -10.05 7.16 3.94
N ALA A 495 -11.16 6.85 4.61
CA ALA A 495 -12.36 6.35 3.94
C ALA A 495 -12.89 7.30 2.86
N MET A 496 -12.89 8.62 3.11
CA MET A 496 -13.31 9.62 2.13
C MET A 496 -12.36 9.69 0.92
N ARG A 497 -11.05 9.58 1.13
CA ARG A 497 -10.06 9.56 0.03
C ARG A 497 -10.22 8.31 -0.82
N GLU A 498 -10.40 7.15 -0.20
CA GLU A 498 -10.63 5.89 -0.91
C GLU A 498 -11.91 5.94 -1.75
N ALA A 499 -13.02 6.41 -1.16
CA ALA A 499 -14.28 6.57 -1.88
C ALA A 499 -14.16 7.55 -3.06
N ASN A 500 -13.49 8.68 -2.86
CA ASN A 500 -13.25 9.66 -3.93
C ASN A 500 -12.34 9.10 -5.02
N ALA A 501 -11.29 8.34 -4.65
CA ALA A 501 -10.38 7.72 -5.60
C ALA A 501 -11.08 6.65 -6.44
N GLU A 502 -11.94 5.84 -5.83
CA GLU A 502 -12.74 4.84 -6.53
C GLU A 502 -13.75 5.48 -7.48
N ALA A 503 -14.45 6.53 -7.02
CA ALA A 503 -15.39 7.27 -7.85
C ALA A 503 -14.70 7.91 -9.06
N PHE A 504 -13.54 8.55 -8.83
CA PHE A 504 -12.74 9.15 -9.89
C PHE A 504 -12.18 8.11 -10.87
N ARG A 505 -11.76 6.94 -10.37
CA ARG A 505 -11.31 5.82 -11.23
C ARG A 505 -12.44 5.35 -12.14
N LYS A 506 -13.63 5.12 -11.59
CA LYS A 506 -14.82 4.72 -12.37
C LYS A 506 -15.18 5.77 -13.42
N GLU A 507 -15.17 7.05 -13.05
CA GLU A 507 -15.45 8.15 -13.99
C GLU A 507 -14.42 8.19 -15.13
N ILE A 508 -13.12 8.04 -14.83
CA ILE A 508 -12.07 7.95 -15.85
C ILE A 508 -12.25 6.73 -16.75
N GLU A 509 -12.52 5.55 -16.18
CA GLU A 509 -12.71 4.32 -16.95
C GLU A 509 -13.90 4.45 -17.90
N GLU A 510 -15.05 4.96 -17.41
CA GLU A 510 -16.23 5.21 -18.23
C GLU A 510 -15.96 6.26 -19.30
N PHE A 511 -15.32 7.38 -18.95
CA PHE A 511 -14.96 8.42 -19.91
C PHE A 511 -14.01 7.88 -20.98
N THR A 512 -12.98 7.14 -20.58
CA THR A 512 -11.97 6.57 -21.49
C THR A 512 -12.60 5.54 -22.42
N ALA A 513 -13.46 4.66 -21.91
CA ALA A 513 -14.18 3.69 -22.73
C ALA A 513 -15.10 4.38 -23.75
N ASN A 514 -15.86 5.39 -23.32
CA ASN A 514 -16.72 6.18 -24.20
C ASN A 514 -15.91 6.94 -25.26
N PHE A 515 -14.78 7.53 -24.87
CA PHE A 515 -13.90 8.25 -25.78
C PHE A 515 -13.25 7.33 -26.81
N LEU A 516 -12.72 6.17 -26.40
CA LEU A 516 -12.12 5.18 -27.29
C LEU A 516 -13.16 4.59 -28.25
N ASN A 517 -14.39 4.36 -27.79
CA ASN A 517 -15.47 3.93 -28.67
C ASN A 517 -15.80 4.99 -29.71
N ALA A 518 -15.94 6.26 -29.31
CA ALA A 518 -16.15 7.36 -30.25
C ALA A 518 -14.99 7.50 -31.26
N ALA A 519 -13.75 7.28 -30.81
CA ALA A 519 -12.57 7.29 -31.69
C ALA A 519 -12.60 6.15 -32.73
N ARG A 520 -13.02 4.94 -32.32
CA ARG A 520 -13.16 3.78 -33.19
C ARG A 520 -14.29 3.97 -34.21
N GLU A 521 -15.43 4.47 -33.75
CA GLU A 521 -16.55 4.81 -34.64
C GLU A 521 -16.14 5.88 -35.66
N ALA A 522 -15.42 6.92 -35.23
CA ALA A 522 -14.88 7.92 -36.14
C ALA A 522 -13.89 7.30 -37.13
N PHE A 523 -12.99 6.41 -36.69
CA PHE A 523 -12.05 5.71 -37.57
C PHE A 523 -12.78 4.87 -38.62
N ALA A 524 -13.76 4.04 -38.22
CA ALA A 524 -14.55 3.21 -39.12
C ALA A 524 -15.40 4.02 -40.11
N LEU A 525 -15.85 5.22 -39.73
CA LEU A 525 -16.54 6.12 -40.65
C LEU A 525 -15.59 6.72 -41.70
N ILE A 526 -14.32 6.92 -41.35
CA ILE A 526 -13.30 7.41 -42.28
C ILE A 526 -12.86 6.29 -43.23
N ASP A 527 -12.49 5.14 -42.67
CA ASP A 527 -12.00 3.92 -43.35
C ASP A 527 -13.13 3.22 -44.13
N LYS A 528 -13.37 3.65 -45.37
CA LYS A 528 -14.51 3.16 -46.17
C LYS A 528 -14.22 1.91 -46.94
N ASP A 529 -12.95 1.65 -47.20
CA ASP A 529 -12.50 0.44 -47.86
C ASP A 529 -12.20 -0.69 -46.86
N ASP A 530 -12.52 -0.48 -45.57
CA ASP A 530 -12.21 -1.37 -44.45
C ASP A 530 -10.73 -1.80 -44.47
N SER A 531 -9.86 -0.95 -45.00
CA SER A 531 -8.46 -1.28 -45.16
C SER A 531 -7.73 -1.23 -43.83
N GLY A 532 -8.29 -0.71 -42.74
CA GLY A 532 -7.59 -0.57 -41.47
C GLY A 532 -6.51 0.50 -41.49
N SER A 533 -6.52 1.39 -42.48
CA SER A 533 -5.63 2.57 -42.59
C SER A 533 -6.37 3.72 -43.23
N LEU A 534 -6.15 4.94 -42.76
CA LEU A 534 -6.85 6.10 -43.30
C LEU A 534 -6.07 6.74 -44.45
N SER A 535 -6.54 6.57 -45.69
CA SER A 535 -5.96 7.28 -46.83
C SER A 535 -6.27 8.78 -46.76
N LYS A 536 -5.41 9.61 -47.38
CA LYS A 536 -5.65 11.07 -47.50
C LYS A 536 -7.03 11.37 -48.11
N THR A 537 -7.47 10.55 -49.07
CA THR A 537 -8.77 10.66 -49.73
C THR A 537 -9.93 10.38 -48.78
N GLU A 538 -9.81 9.38 -47.92
CA GLU A 538 -10.82 9.02 -46.93
C GLU A 538 -10.95 10.07 -45.84
N ILE A 539 -9.82 10.56 -45.33
CA ILE A 539 -9.79 11.63 -44.32
C ILE A 539 -10.43 12.90 -44.89
N VAL A 540 -10.09 13.28 -46.12
CA VAL A 540 -10.67 14.47 -46.77
C VAL A 540 -12.17 14.31 -47.02
N ARG A 541 -12.63 13.11 -47.39
CA ARG A 541 -14.07 12.80 -47.56
C ARG A 541 -14.79 12.93 -46.22
N ALA A 542 -14.31 12.21 -45.20
CA ALA A 542 -14.97 12.14 -43.90
C ALA A 542 -15.00 13.50 -43.18
N VAL A 543 -13.94 14.30 -43.28
CA VAL A 543 -13.90 15.67 -42.73
C VAL A 543 -14.85 16.64 -43.44
N ARG A 544 -15.36 16.30 -44.64
CA ARG A 544 -16.34 17.10 -45.38
C ARG A 544 -17.78 16.62 -45.21
N GLU A 545 -17.97 15.32 -45.11
CA GLU A 545 -19.29 14.68 -45.25
C GLU A 545 -19.79 14.05 -43.94
N ASP A 546 -18.89 13.55 -43.09
CA ASP A 546 -19.24 12.77 -41.90
C ASP A 546 -19.27 13.67 -40.65
N ARG A 547 -20.45 14.20 -40.32
CA ARG A 547 -20.68 15.01 -39.12
C ARG A 547 -20.12 14.39 -37.81
N PRO A 548 -20.34 13.10 -37.53
CA PRO A 548 -19.79 12.46 -36.32
C PRO A 548 -18.26 12.53 -36.26
N VAL A 549 -17.58 12.35 -37.39
CA VAL A 549 -16.11 12.44 -37.50
C VAL A 549 -15.66 13.88 -37.25
N ILE A 550 -16.35 14.86 -37.83
CA ILE A 550 -16.04 16.29 -37.66
C ILE A 550 -16.17 16.70 -36.18
N ASP A 551 -17.25 16.27 -35.52
CA ASP A 551 -17.53 16.60 -34.13
C ASP A 551 -16.55 15.91 -33.16
N PHE A 552 -16.15 14.67 -33.44
CA PHE A 552 -15.10 13.97 -32.69
C PHE A 552 -13.74 14.68 -32.86
N LEU A 553 -13.28 14.89 -34.09
CA LEU A 553 -11.97 15.52 -34.37
C LEU A 553 -11.88 16.94 -33.82
N ARG A 554 -13.00 17.66 -33.67
CA ARG A 554 -13.02 18.99 -33.07
C ARG A 554 -12.82 18.95 -31.55
N ASN A 555 -13.36 17.94 -30.89
CA ASN A 555 -13.45 17.87 -29.44
C ASN A 555 -12.49 16.84 -28.80
N CYS A 556 -11.69 16.12 -29.61
CA CYS A 556 -10.82 15.05 -29.12
C CYS A 556 -9.60 15.52 -28.31
N GLY A 557 -9.32 16.82 -28.27
CA GLY A 557 -8.24 17.41 -27.48
C GLY A 557 -6.82 17.16 -27.99
N GLU A 558 -6.64 16.41 -29.09
CA GLU A 558 -5.33 16.17 -29.72
C GLU A 558 -5.16 17.12 -30.92
N GLU A 559 -4.12 17.96 -30.87
CA GLU A 559 -3.93 19.06 -31.84
C GLU A 559 -3.71 18.56 -33.28
N ASN A 560 -3.02 17.44 -33.48
CA ASN A 560 -2.72 16.90 -34.81
C ASN A 560 -3.98 16.33 -35.48
N LEU A 561 -4.86 15.66 -34.73
CA LEU A 561 -6.17 15.19 -35.16
C LEU A 561 -7.09 16.37 -35.47
N GLN A 562 -7.07 17.43 -34.66
CA GLN A 562 -7.80 18.67 -34.95
C GLN A 562 -7.32 19.34 -36.23
N PHE A 563 -6.02 19.27 -36.56
CA PHE A 563 -5.49 19.81 -37.81
C PHE A 563 -5.97 19.07 -39.07
N LEU A 564 -6.50 17.84 -38.95
CA LEU A 564 -7.16 17.14 -40.06
C LEU A 564 -8.40 17.90 -40.56
N LEU A 565 -9.05 18.70 -39.70
CA LEU A 565 -10.16 19.58 -40.08
C LEU A 565 -9.72 20.77 -40.96
N GLN A 566 -8.41 21.03 -41.08
CA GLN A 566 -7.85 22.17 -41.80
C GLN A 566 -7.11 21.71 -43.08
N PRO A 567 -7.67 21.95 -44.28
CA PRO A 567 -7.08 21.50 -45.54
C PRO A 567 -5.63 21.97 -45.78
N LYS A 568 -5.27 23.15 -45.25
CA LYS A 568 -3.92 23.73 -45.38
C LYS A 568 -2.88 23.11 -44.45
N ARG A 569 -3.30 22.39 -43.40
CA ARG A 569 -2.42 21.78 -42.39
C ARG A 569 -2.45 20.26 -42.38
N LEU A 570 -3.40 19.66 -43.11
CA LEU A 570 -3.55 18.22 -43.30
C LEU A 570 -2.23 17.51 -43.58
N GLU A 571 -1.43 18.03 -44.52
CA GLU A 571 -0.19 17.39 -44.94
C GLU A 571 0.90 17.37 -43.85
N LYS A 572 0.92 18.38 -42.97
CA LYS A 572 1.81 18.41 -41.81
C LYS A 572 1.30 17.49 -40.70
N ALA A 573 -0.01 17.44 -40.48
CA ALA A 573 -0.63 16.59 -39.47
C ALA A 573 -0.45 15.09 -39.80
N LEU A 574 -0.72 14.69 -41.04
CA LEU A 574 -0.53 13.31 -41.51
C LEU A 574 0.91 12.83 -41.31
N LYS A 575 1.89 13.69 -41.60
CA LYS A 575 3.30 13.36 -41.44
C LYS A 575 3.75 13.16 -39.98
N VAL A 576 3.01 13.70 -39.02
CA VAL A 576 3.26 13.53 -37.58
C VAL A 576 2.49 12.32 -37.04
N LEU A 577 1.32 12.02 -37.60
CA LEU A 577 0.46 10.91 -37.21
C LEU A 577 0.88 9.56 -37.84
N ASP A 578 1.62 9.59 -38.95
CA ASP A 578 2.22 8.41 -39.58
C ASP A 578 3.34 7.83 -38.69
N THR A 579 2.97 6.86 -37.86
CA THR A 579 3.87 6.16 -36.94
C THR A 579 4.67 5.03 -37.60
N SER A 580 4.27 4.58 -38.81
CA SER A 580 4.94 3.52 -39.57
C SER A 580 5.93 4.05 -40.60
N GLN A 581 5.91 5.35 -40.90
CA GLN A 581 6.72 6.01 -41.94
C GLN A 581 6.48 5.44 -43.35
N ASP A 582 5.35 4.80 -43.57
CA ASP A 582 4.99 4.18 -44.85
C ASP A 582 4.19 5.12 -45.78
N GLY A 583 3.87 6.33 -45.31
CA GLY A 583 3.21 7.39 -46.09
C GLY A 583 1.69 7.36 -45.98
#